data_AF-A0A842LQB0-F1
#
_entry.id   AF-A0A842LQB0-F1
#
_cell.length_a   1.000
_cell.length_b   1.000
_cell.length_c   1.000
_cell.angle_alpha   90.00
_cell.angle_beta   90.00
_cell.angle_gamma   90.00
#
_symmetry.space_group_name_H-M   'P 1'
#
loop_
_entity.id
_entity.type
_entity.pdbx_description
1 polymer ?
#
loop_
_entity_poly.entity_id
_entity_poly.type
_entity_poly.pdbx_seq_one_letter_code
_entity_poly.pdbx_strand_id
1 'polypeptide(L)'
;MRNTMIQSCSECKGKGYRVKSYKICSACHGTGFRSTEDIKDHFKGVSNSARQRFDLEDSHEVPCEVCRGKGEVEVRETCPTCGGKGEVNICPSCGRMIKGRDEYCPECQKKEKVYILHPACTMDDLEVGSIYRGKITRVEKYGVFVSLNSHVWGLMRGLFPDYKVGDELFVRVSQVKPYKGEVDMIPASIKGPYEVIKLKKDLPRTRIADIDTKSLGKTVRIVGEVIQIQQTSGPTIFTVSDETGTTWAAAFDEPGIRVYPHIQIGHIVEVIGEVNQHTGKIQIESESI
;
A
#
# COMPACT_ATOMS: atom_id res chain seq x y z
N MET A 1 -10.70 16.63 13.22
CA MET A 1 -11.37 17.05 11.98
C MET A 1 -10.56 16.48 10.82
N ARG A 2 -11.13 15.67 9.93
CA ARG A 2 -10.39 15.08 8.79
C ARG A 2 -10.33 16.14 7.69
N ASN A 3 -9.14 16.50 7.24
CA ASN A 3 -8.93 17.64 6.36
C ASN A 3 -8.90 17.17 4.90
N THR A 4 -10.04 16.72 4.37
CA THR A 4 -10.17 16.35 2.95
C THR A 4 -10.10 17.59 2.07
N MET A 5 -9.18 17.61 1.09
CA MET A 5 -9.06 18.69 0.13
C MET A 5 -10.08 18.50 -0.99
N ILE A 6 -11.05 19.43 -1.05
CA ILE A 6 -12.15 19.42 -2.02
C ILE A 6 -11.87 20.50 -3.06
N GLN A 7 -11.98 20.13 -4.34
CA GLN A 7 -11.87 21.07 -5.45
C GLN A 7 -13.10 21.00 -6.35
N SER A 8 -13.42 22.13 -6.97
CA SER A 8 -14.46 22.18 -7.99
C SER A 8 -14.09 21.28 -9.16
N CYS A 9 -15.06 20.48 -9.61
CA CYS A 9 -14.85 19.56 -10.72
C CYS A 9 -14.57 20.37 -11.99
N SER A 10 -13.37 20.22 -12.55
CA SER A 10 -12.91 20.92 -13.76
C SER A 10 -13.83 20.68 -14.95
N GLU A 11 -14.32 19.45 -15.09
CA GLU A 11 -15.15 19.01 -16.21
C GLU A 11 -16.56 19.62 -16.24
N CYS A 12 -17.15 19.92 -15.07
CA CYS A 12 -18.47 20.56 -15.01
C CYS A 12 -18.41 21.98 -14.41
N LYS A 13 -17.21 22.50 -14.12
CA LYS A 13 -16.97 23.79 -13.48
C LYS A 13 -17.84 24.02 -12.24
N GLY A 14 -17.98 23.01 -11.39
CA GLY A 14 -18.80 23.09 -10.18
C GLY A 14 -20.30 22.82 -10.38
N LYS A 15 -20.80 22.67 -11.62
CA LYS A 15 -22.24 22.55 -11.88
C LYS A 15 -22.82 21.17 -11.54
N GLY A 16 -21.99 20.13 -11.52
CA GLY A 16 -22.42 18.75 -11.29
C GLY A 16 -23.03 18.04 -12.51
N TYR A 17 -23.34 18.77 -13.60
CA TYR A 17 -23.92 18.23 -14.82
C TYR A 17 -23.25 18.80 -16.08
N ARG A 18 -23.42 18.10 -17.21
CA ARG A 18 -23.06 18.58 -18.55
C ARG A 18 -24.33 18.75 -19.37
N VAL A 19 -24.34 19.75 -20.26
CA VAL A 19 -25.46 19.93 -21.21
C VAL A 19 -25.18 19.02 -22.40
N LYS A 20 -26.04 18.03 -22.63
CA LYS A 20 -25.91 17.06 -23.72
C LYS A 20 -26.54 17.56 -25.00
N SER A 21 -27.72 18.20 -24.88
CA SER A 21 -28.45 18.76 -26.01
C SER A 21 -29.45 19.80 -25.53
N TYR A 22 -30.06 20.49 -26.49
CA TYR A 22 -31.21 21.36 -26.27
C TYR A 22 -32.42 20.71 -26.94
N LYS A 23 -33.56 20.70 -26.24
CA LYS A 23 -34.83 20.25 -26.80
C LYS A 23 -35.79 21.42 -26.90
N ILE A 24 -36.59 21.44 -27.96
CA ILE A 24 -37.64 22.44 -28.14
C ILE A 24 -38.55 22.41 -26.91
N CYS A 25 -38.80 23.58 -26.34
CA CYS A 25 -39.65 23.72 -25.16
C CYS A 25 -41.07 23.32 -25.53
N SER A 26 -41.57 22.23 -24.94
CA SER A 26 -42.90 21.71 -25.22
C SER A 26 -44.03 22.65 -24.79
N ALA A 27 -43.76 23.59 -23.86
CA ALA A 27 -44.76 24.53 -23.34
C ALA A 27 -45.00 25.75 -24.24
N CYS A 28 -44.03 26.11 -25.08
CA CYS A 28 -44.15 27.20 -26.05
C CYS A 28 -43.88 26.75 -27.49
N HIS A 29 -43.66 25.45 -27.72
CA HIS A 29 -43.33 24.86 -29.02
C HIS A 29 -42.17 25.56 -29.77
N GLY A 30 -41.21 26.13 -29.03
CA GLY A 30 -40.08 26.84 -29.62
C GLY A 30 -40.22 28.35 -29.71
N THR A 31 -41.41 28.91 -29.45
CA THR A 31 -41.62 30.37 -29.57
C THR A 31 -40.97 31.16 -28.44
N GLY A 32 -40.76 30.55 -27.28
CA GLY A 32 -40.21 31.22 -26.10
C GLY A 32 -41.24 32.00 -25.30
N PHE A 33 -42.45 32.19 -25.83
CA PHE A 33 -43.50 33.03 -25.24
C PHE A 33 -44.81 32.24 -25.11
N ARG A 34 -45.67 32.66 -24.17
CA ARG A 34 -47.02 32.11 -24.08
C ARG A 34 -47.81 32.60 -25.30
N SER A 35 -48.56 31.71 -25.95
CA SER A 35 -49.58 32.12 -26.91
C SER A 35 -50.63 32.90 -26.14
N THR A 36 -50.54 34.24 -26.17
CA THR A 36 -51.67 35.08 -25.81
C THR A 36 -52.71 34.86 -26.90
N GLU A 37 -53.82 34.23 -26.52
CA GLU A 37 -55.00 34.12 -27.38
C GLU A 37 -55.32 35.53 -27.89
N ASP A 38 -55.38 35.68 -29.21
CA ASP A 38 -55.65 36.93 -29.90
C ASP A 38 -56.90 37.61 -29.31
N ILE A 39 -56.69 38.64 -28.49
CA ILE A 39 -57.79 39.51 -28.00
C ILE A 39 -58.44 40.27 -29.18
N LYS A 40 -57.95 40.09 -30.41
CA LYS A 40 -58.56 40.62 -31.64
C LYS A 40 -59.99 40.16 -31.84
N ASP A 41 -60.38 38.98 -31.38
CA ASP A 41 -61.75 38.47 -31.58
C ASP A 41 -62.76 38.89 -30.50
N HIS A 42 -62.30 39.53 -29.42
CA HIS A 42 -63.19 39.98 -28.34
C HIS A 42 -63.71 41.43 -28.47
N PHE A 43 -63.21 42.21 -29.44
CA PHE A 43 -63.66 43.59 -29.67
C PHE A 43 -64.32 43.77 -31.05
N LYS A 44 -65.42 43.06 -31.31
CA LYS A 44 -66.33 43.37 -32.42
C LYS A 44 -67.21 44.58 -32.03
N GLY A 45 -66.84 45.78 -32.50
CA GLY A 45 -67.71 46.97 -32.43
C GLY A 45 -67.06 48.29 -32.00
N VAL A 46 -65.73 48.36 -31.86
CA VAL A 46 -65.04 49.61 -31.46
C VAL A 46 -64.62 50.43 -32.67
N SER A 47 -64.87 51.74 -32.65
CA SER A 47 -64.57 52.67 -33.74
C SER A 47 -63.05 52.88 -33.94
N ASN A 48 -62.63 53.17 -35.18
CA ASN A 48 -61.22 53.37 -35.55
C ASN A 48 -60.49 54.40 -34.68
N SER A 49 -61.20 55.41 -34.17
CA SER A 49 -60.66 56.48 -33.33
C SER A 49 -60.33 56.04 -31.89
N ALA A 50 -60.96 54.98 -31.39
CA ALA A 50 -60.68 54.42 -30.06
C ALA A 50 -59.55 53.38 -30.08
N ARG A 51 -59.31 52.74 -31.24
CA ARG A 51 -58.14 51.87 -31.47
C ARG A 51 -56.81 52.61 -31.44
N GLN A 52 -56.78 53.90 -31.79
CA GLN A 52 -55.55 54.71 -31.77
C GLN A 52 -55.22 55.32 -30.39
N ARG A 53 -56.14 55.26 -29.41
CA ARG A 53 -55.92 55.84 -28.06
C ARG A 53 -55.46 54.83 -27.02
N PHE A 54 -55.77 53.56 -27.22
CA PHE A 54 -55.17 52.48 -26.46
C PHE A 54 -54.02 51.95 -27.30
N ASP A 55 -52.80 52.16 -26.83
CA ASP A 55 -51.54 51.67 -27.41
C ASP A 55 -51.50 50.13 -27.34
N LEU A 56 -52.43 49.48 -28.05
CA LEU A 56 -52.63 48.02 -28.09
C LEU A 56 -51.71 47.36 -29.11
N GLU A 57 -50.60 48.01 -29.46
CA GLU A 57 -49.53 47.42 -30.27
C GLU A 57 -48.50 46.68 -29.42
N ASP A 58 -48.44 46.92 -28.11
CA ASP A 58 -47.63 46.12 -27.20
C ASP A 58 -48.40 44.84 -26.84
N SER A 59 -48.37 43.86 -27.74
CA SER A 59 -48.51 42.46 -27.34
C SER A 59 -47.45 42.21 -26.27
N HIS A 60 -47.86 42.23 -25.01
CA HIS A 60 -46.97 41.92 -23.90
C HIS A 60 -46.64 40.44 -24.01
N GLU A 61 -45.57 40.14 -24.75
CA GLU A 61 -45.09 38.78 -24.95
C GLU A 61 -44.61 38.24 -23.61
N VAL A 62 -45.49 37.49 -22.93
CA VAL A 62 -45.16 36.91 -21.62
C VAL A 62 -44.15 35.79 -21.84
N PRO A 63 -42.92 35.88 -21.30
CA PRO A 63 -41.92 34.84 -21.47
C PRO A 63 -42.42 33.52 -20.91
N CYS A 64 -42.22 32.43 -21.65
CA CYS A 64 -42.60 31.09 -21.23
C CYS A 64 -41.94 30.75 -19.89
N GLU A 65 -42.71 30.33 -18.91
CA GLU A 65 -42.22 30.05 -17.54
C GLU A 65 -41.19 28.91 -17.50
N VAL A 66 -41.27 27.97 -18.45
CA VAL A 66 -40.44 26.76 -18.52
C VAL A 66 -39.06 27.05 -19.14
N CYS A 67 -39.01 27.72 -20.29
CA CYS A 67 -37.74 28.05 -20.98
C CYS A 67 -37.27 29.49 -20.75
N ARG A 68 -38.06 30.31 -20.03
CA ARG A 68 -37.81 31.72 -19.71
C ARG A 68 -37.46 32.56 -20.94
N GLY A 69 -38.26 32.45 -22.02
CA GLY A 69 -38.05 33.22 -23.24
C GLY A 69 -37.15 32.54 -24.28
N LYS A 70 -36.44 31.45 -23.96
CA LYS A 70 -35.43 30.87 -24.86
C LYS A 70 -35.97 29.98 -25.97
N GLY A 71 -37.22 29.51 -25.88
CA GLY A 71 -37.79 28.55 -26.83
C GLY A 71 -37.28 27.11 -26.69
N GLU A 72 -36.16 26.89 -26.00
CA GLU A 72 -35.54 25.58 -25.80
C GLU A 72 -35.19 25.31 -24.33
N VAL A 73 -35.11 24.03 -23.97
CA VAL A 73 -34.78 23.55 -22.62
C VAL A 73 -33.54 22.67 -22.70
N GLU A 74 -32.58 22.93 -21.80
CA GLU A 74 -31.35 22.15 -21.67
C GLU A 74 -31.65 20.72 -21.21
N VAL A 75 -31.16 19.74 -21.98
CA VAL A 75 -31.10 18.34 -21.57
C VAL A 75 -29.74 18.11 -20.91
N ARG A 76 -29.77 17.90 -19.59
CA ARG A 76 -28.59 17.75 -18.75
C ARG A 76 -28.34 16.28 -18.45
N GLU A 77 -27.07 15.89 -18.42
CA GLU A 77 -26.62 14.60 -17.91
C GLU A 77 -25.73 14.79 -16.69
N THR A 78 -25.78 13.84 -15.76
CA THR A 78 -24.92 13.83 -14.57
C THR A 78 -23.45 13.80 -15.00
N CYS A 79 -22.63 14.71 -14.45
CA CYS A 79 -21.21 14.72 -14.80
C CYS A 79 -20.55 13.40 -14.36
N PRO A 80 -19.96 12.63 -15.29
CA PRO A 80 -19.40 11.31 -14.97
C PRO A 80 -18.20 11.39 -14.01
N THR A 81 -17.51 12.54 -13.99
CA THR A 81 -16.29 12.76 -13.19
C THR A 81 -16.59 12.98 -11.70
N CYS A 82 -17.62 13.76 -11.37
CA CYS A 82 -18.00 14.06 -9.98
C CYS A 82 -19.28 13.34 -9.52
N GLY A 83 -19.93 12.58 -10.40
CA GLY A 83 -21.18 11.88 -10.10
C GLY A 83 -22.30 12.81 -9.63
N GLY A 84 -22.39 14.03 -10.19
CA GLY A 84 -23.44 14.99 -9.82
C GLY A 84 -23.07 15.98 -8.72
N LYS A 85 -21.99 15.76 -7.96
CA LYS A 85 -21.66 16.59 -6.78
C LYS A 85 -21.12 17.98 -7.10
N GLY A 86 -20.62 18.21 -8.32
CA GLY A 86 -19.93 19.44 -8.68
C GLY A 86 -18.50 19.55 -8.14
N GLU A 87 -18.13 18.71 -7.18
CA GLU A 87 -16.84 18.72 -6.50
C GLU A 87 -16.18 17.33 -6.52
N VAL A 88 -14.85 17.32 -6.46
CA VAL A 88 -14.03 16.10 -6.41
C VAL A 88 -13.04 16.19 -5.24
N ASN A 89 -12.87 15.05 -4.56
CA ASN A 89 -11.83 14.92 -3.54
C ASN A 89 -10.50 14.68 -4.24
N ILE A 90 -9.47 15.44 -3.88
CA ILE A 90 -8.12 15.27 -4.39
C ILE A 90 -7.14 15.00 -3.25
N CYS A 91 -6.09 14.24 -3.56
CA CYS A 91 -5.00 13.97 -2.64
C CYS A 91 -4.18 15.25 -2.42
N PRO A 92 -4.01 15.74 -1.18
CA PRO A 92 -3.20 16.93 -0.90
C PRO A 92 -1.73 16.77 -1.31
N SER A 93 -1.21 15.54 -1.33
CA SER A 93 0.21 15.28 -1.62
C SER A 93 0.54 15.19 -3.12
N CYS A 94 -0.36 14.66 -3.95
CA CYS A 94 -0.08 14.41 -5.37
C CYS A 94 -1.13 14.93 -6.35
N GLY A 95 -2.22 15.52 -5.86
CA GLY A 95 -3.29 16.10 -6.70
C GLY A 95 -4.21 15.09 -7.40
N ARG A 96 -4.01 13.77 -7.23
CA ARG A 96 -4.89 12.76 -7.86
C ARG A 96 -6.27 12.76 -7.22
N MET A 97 -7.29 12.52 -8.04
CA MET A 97 -8.66 12.33 -7.56
C MET A 97 -8.78 11.06 -6.71
N ILE A 98 -9.31 11.20 -5.49
CA ILE A 98 -9.56 10.11 -4.56
C ILE A 98 -11.04 9.74 -4.63
N LYS A 99 -11.33 8.46 -4.88
CA LYS A 99 -12.69 7.92 -4.75
C LYS A 99 -12.90 7.47 -3.31
N GLY A 100 -13.66 8.22 -2.52
CA GLY A 100 -13.98 7.85 -1.15
C GLY A 100 -13.90 9.01 -0.16
N ARG A 101 -13.75 8.67 1.12
CA ARG A 101 -13.60 9.61 2.24
C ARG A 101 -12.17 9.63 2.80
N ASP A 102 -11.23 8.99 2.11
CA ASP A 102 -9.83 8.95 2.51
C ASP A 102 -9.16 10.30 2.25
N GLU A 103 -8.25 10.68 3.13
CA GLU A 103 -7.54 11.96 3.07
C GLU A 103 -6.42 11.96 2.03
N TYR A 104 -5.77 10.82 1.83
CA TYR A 104 -4.69 10.62 0.86
C TYR A 104 -5.05 9.48 -0.09
N CYS A 105 -4.51 9.52 -1.31
CA CYS A 105 -4.66 8.40 -2.24
C CYS A 105 -3.85 7.18 -1.73
N PRO A 106 -4.15 5.95 -2.20
CA PRO A 106 -3.47 4.73 -1.74
C PRO A 106 -1.93 4.76 -1.83
N GLU A 107 -1.38 5.56 -2.74
CA GLU A 107 0.06 5.71 -2.91
C GLU A 107 0.68 6.74 -1.96
N CYS A 108 -0.05 7.80 -1.60
CA CYS A 108 0.42 8.86 -0.71
C CYS A 108 0.04 8.62 0.75
N GLN A 109 -0.80 7.61 1.03
CA GLN A 109 -1.13 7.23 2.38
C GLN A 109 0.15 6.79 3.11
N LYS A 110 0.35 7.31 4.32
CA LYS A 110 1.46 6.87 5.18
C LYS A 110 1.31 5.37 5.45
N LYS A 111 2.23 4.58 4.92
CA LYS A 111 2.30 3.14 5.14
C LYS A 111 3.02 2.88 6.46
N GLU A 112 2.46 1.99 7.27
CA GLU A 112 3.16 1.51 8.46
C GLU A 112 4.33 0.63 8.01
N LYS A 113 5.47 0.72 8.70
CA LYS A 113 6.67 -0.06 8.35
C LYS A 113 6.68 -1.35 9.15
N VAL A 114 6.88 -2.45 8.46
CA VAL A 114 7.02 -3.79 9.05
C VAL A 114 8.39 -4.31 8.71
N TYR A 115 9.16 -4.67 9.72
CA TYR A 115 10.51 -5.18 9.56
C TYR A 115 10.51 -6.71 9.47
N ILE A 116 11.24 -7.24 8.51
CA ILE A 116 11.69 -8.64 8.49
C ILE A 116 13.16 -8.62 8.89
N LEU A 117 13.46 -9.24 10.02
CA LEU A 117 14.79 -9.25 10.58
C LEU A 117 15.68 -10.22 9.80
N HIS A 118 16.84 -9.75 9.34
CA HIS A 118 17.81 -10.63 8.70
C HIS A 118 18.36 -11.64 9.73
N PRO A 119 18.68 -12.89 9.34
CA PRO A 119 19.24 -13.89 10.26
C PRO A 119 20.47 -13.44 11.08
N ALA A 120 21.37 -12.70 10.44
CA ALA A 120 22.54 -12.08 11.10
C ALA A 120 22.25 -10.97 12.12
N CYS A 121 21.03 -10.45 12.20
CA CYS A 121 20.72 -9.40 13.17
C CYS A 121 20.59 -9.97 14.59
N THR A 122 21.04 -9.20 15.57
CA THR A 122 20.95 -9.52 16.99
C THR A 122 19.90 -8.65 17.66
N MET A 123 19.65 -8.88 18.96
CA MET A 123 18.69 -8.08 19.73
C MET A 123 19.02 -6.59 19.78
N ASP A 124 20.30 -6.23 19.62
CA ASP A 124 20.77 -4.84 19.61
C ASP A 124 20.35 -4.10 18.34
N ASP A 125 20.02 -4.82 17.28
CA ASP A 125 19.54 -4.25 16.01
C ASP A 125 18.02 -3.94 16.07
N LEU A 126 17.33 -4.31 17.17
CA LEU A 126 15.91 -4.06 17.34
C LEU A 126 15.61 -2.65 17.85
N GLU A 127 14.67 -2.00 17.17
CA GLU A 127 14.08 -0.74 17.61
C GLU A 127 12.81 -0.96 18.43
N VAL A 128 12.76 -0.40 19.65
CA VAL A 128 11.57 -0.41 20.51
C VAL A 128 10.45 0.42 19.88
N GLY A 129 9.24 -0.13 19.86
CA GLY A 129 8.06 0.48 19.25
C GLY A 129 7.85 0.11 17.76
N SER A 130 8.88 -0.41 17.10
CA SER A 130 8.81 -0.88 15.72
C SER A 130 8.11 -2.25 15.61
N ILE A 131 7.49 -2.50 14.46
CA ILE A 131 6.73 -3.72 14.17
C ILE A 131 7.58 -4.68 13.36
N TYR A 132 7.65 -5.93 13.81
CA TYR A 132 8.38 -6.99 13.14
C TYR A 132 7.43 -8.13 12.76
N ARG A 133 7.72 -8.80 11.66
CA ARG A 133 7.11 -10.09 11.33
C ARG A 133 7.88 -11.18 12.07
N GLY A 134 7.15 -12.04 12.76
CA GLY A 134 7.72 -13.19 13.46
C GLY A 134 6.92 -14.46 13.23
N LYS A 135 7.46 -15.57 13.69
CA LYS A 135 6.86 -16.90 13.63
C LYS A 135 6.69 -17.47 15.04
N ILE A 136 5.53 -18.05 15.32
CA ILE A 136 5.24 -18.67 16.61
C ILE A 136 6.04 -19.96 16.75
N THR A 137 6.86 -20.05 17.78
CA THR A 137 7.66 -21.25 18.09
C THR A 137 7.04 -22.07 19.22
N ARG A 138 6.38 -21.42 20.19
CA ARG A 138 5.75 -22.10 21.32
C ARG A 138 4.56 -21.31 21.85
N VAL A 139 3.50 -22.02 22.24
CA VAL A 139 2.30 -21.44 22.84
C VAL A 139 2.16 -21.96 24.26
N GLU A 140 2.07 -21.05 25.23
CA GLU A 140 1.92 -21.35 26.65
C GLU A 140 0.66 -20.67 27.21
N LYS A 141 0.23 -21.09 28.41
CA LYS A 141 -0.96 -20.51 29.06
C LYS A 141 -0.83 -19.02 29.41
N TYR A 142 0.40 -18.50 29.48
CA TYR A 142 0.70 -17.12 29.88
C TYR A 142 1.20 -16.24 28.72
N GLY A 143 1.38 -16.82 27.53
CA GLY A 143 1.88 -16.09 26.38
C GLY A 143 2.39 -16.99 25.27
N VAL A 144 2.85 -16.35 24.21
CA VAL A 144 3.32 -16.99 22.98
C VAL A 144 4.76 -16.57 22.74
N PHE A 145 5.62 -17.53 22.47
CA PHE A 145 7.00 -17.29 22.07
C PHE A 145 7.05 -17.09 20.56
N VAL A 146 7.63 -15.97 20.15
CA VAL A 146 7.74 -15.54 18.77
C VAL A 146 9.22 -15.40 18.43
N SER A 147 9.66 -16.08 17.38
CA SER A 147 10.98 -15.93 16.77
C SER A 147 10.91 -14.86 15.68
N LEU A 148 11.82 -13.90 15.71
CA LEU A 148 12.03 -12.93 14.63
C LEU A 148 13.09 -13.44 13.63
N ASN A 149 14.10 -14.16 14.14
CA ASN A 149 15.08 -14.91 13.35
C ASN A 149 15.68 -16.06 14.21
N SER A 150 16.77 -16.67 13.74
CA SER A 150 17.54 -17.74 14.39
C SER A 150 18.03 -17.37 15.81
N HIS A 151 18.36 -16.11 16.05
CA HIS A 151 19.04 -15.65 17.27
C HIS A 151 18.15 -14.79 18.18
N VAL A 152 17.05 -14.26 17.64
CA VAL A 152 16.20 -13.26 18.28
C VAL A 152 14.80 -13.83 18.44
N TRP A 153 14.45 -14.10 19.69
CA TRP A 153 13.13 -14.55 20.10
C TRP A 153 12.64 -13.72 21.28
N GLY A 154 11.33 -13.77 21.49
CA GLY A 154 10.70 -13.04 22.57
C GLY A 154 9.36 -13.59 22.98
N LEU A 155 8.86 -13.07 24.10
CA LEU A 155 7.59 -13.45 24.68
C LEU A 155 6.55 -12.36 24.44
N MET A 156 5.48 -12.75 23.77
CA MET A 156 4.26 -11.99 23.68
C MET A 156 3.30 -12.45 24.77
N ARG A 157 3.19 -11.67 25.85
CA ARG A 157 2.34 -12.00 27.01
C ARG A 157 0.87 -11.79 26.69
N GLY A 158 0.03 -12.71 27.12
CA GLY A 158 -1.41 -12.67 26.89
C GLY A 158 -2.01 -14.05 26.63
N LEU A 159 -3.32 -14.08 26.37
CA LEU A 159 -4.05 -15.29 26.01
C LEU A 159 -4.40 -15.22 24.53
N PHE A 160 -3.90 -16.20 23.77
CA PHE A 160 -4.08 -16.27 22.32
C PHE A 160 -4.54 -17.69 21.94
N PRO A 161 -5.82 -18.02 22.19
CA PRO A 161 -6.33 -19.39 22.03
C PRO A 161 -6.30 -19.89 20.58
N ASP A 162 -6.36 -18.97 19.61
CA ASP A 162 -6.42 -19.31 18.19
C ASP A 162 -5.04 -19.49 17.53
N TYR A 163 -3.97 -19.12 18.22
CA TYR A 163 -2.61 -19.17 17.69
C TYR A 163 -1.98 -20.55 17.81
N LYS A 164 -1.31 -20.99 16.74
CA LYS A 164 -0.65 -22.29 16.63
C LYS A 164 0.84 -22.11 16.36
N VAL A 165 1.61 -23.13 16.71
CA VAL A 165 3.03 -23.20 16.37
C VAL A 165 3.16 -23.19 14.84
N GLY A 166 4.06 -22.34 14.35
CA GLY A 166 4.29 -22.13 12.93
C GLY A 166 3.55 -20.95 12.32
N ASP A 167 2.53 -20.40 12.99
CA ASP A 167 1.80 -19.23 12.50
C ASP A 167 2.72 -18.00 12.42
N GLU A 168 2.49 -17.17 11.41
CA GLU A 168 3.16 -15.88 11.26
C GLU A 168 2.28 -14.75 11.77
N LEU A 169 2.89 -13.79 12.46
CA LEU A 169 2.18 -12.65 13.03
C LEU A 169 3.05 -11.39 13.06
N PHE A 170 2.40 -10.25 13.24
CA PHE A 170 3.06 -8.99 13.50
C PHE A 170 3.12 -8.71 15.00
N VAL A 171 4.33 -8.42 15.46
CA VAL A 171 4.62 -8.10 16.86
C VAL A 171 5.29 -6.73 16.94
N ARG A 172 4.94 -5.95 17.95
CA ARG A 172 5.65 -4.72 18.29
C ARG A 172 6.60 -5.00 19.43
N VAL A 173 7.86 -4.61 19.27
CA VAL A 173 8.87 -4.71 20.34
C VAL A 173 8.51 -3.70 21.43
N SER A 174 8.23 -4.18 22.63
CA SER A 174 7.92 -3.30 23.78
C SER A 174 9.16 -3.05 24.64
N GLN A 175 10.01 -4.05 24.80
CA GLN A 175 11.25 -3.93 25.57
C GLN A 175 12.27 -4.97 25.11
N VAL A 176 13.53 -4.57 24.96
CA VAL A 176 14.65 -5.49 24.73
C VAL A 176 15.37 -5.72 26.07
N LYS A 177 15.65 -6.99 26.43
CA LYS A 177 16.36 -7.34 27.66
C LYS A 177 17.63 -8.14 27.35
N PRO A 178 18.72 -7.48 26.92
CA PRO A 178 19.94 -8.16 26.48
C PRO A 178 20.50 -9.13 27.52
N TYR A 179 20.49 -8.76 28.80
CA TYR A 179 20.98 -9.61 29.91
C TYR A 179 20.21 -10.92 30.10
N LYS A 180 18.95 -10.99 29.63
CA LYS A 180 18.13 -12.20 29.71
C LYS A 180 18.09 -12.97 28.39
N GLY A 181 18.61 -12.40 27.31
CA GLY A 181 18.50 -12.95 25.96
C GLY A 181 17.05 -13.10 25.51
N GLU A 182 16.15 -12.19 25.94
CA GLU A 182 14.72 -12.23 25.61
C GLU A 182 14.21 -10.82 25.25
N VAL A 183 13.26 -10.77 24.33
CA VAL A 183 12.55 -9.55 23.94
C VAL A 183 11.09 -9.63 24.40
N ASP A 184 10.60 -8.61 25.08
CA ASP A 184 9.15 -8.50 25.35
C ASP A 184 8.46 -7.92 24.11
N MET A 185 7.35 -8.55 23.74
CA MET A 185 6.57 -8.20 22.56
C MET A 185 5.10 -8.01 22.91
N ILE A 186 4.40 -7.22 22.11
CA ILE A 186 2.94 -7.09 22.15
C ILE A 186 2.38 -7.32 20.74
N PRO A 187 1.14 -7.82 20.61
CA PRO A 187 0.53 -8.02 19.30
C PRO A 187 0.39 -6.68 18.57
N ALA A 188 0.69 -6.69 17.26
CA ALA A 188 0.51 -5.54 16.39
C ALA A 188 -0.54 -5.86 15.31
N SER A 189 -1.54 -4.99 15.17
CA SER A 189 -2.51 -5.06 14.07
C SER A 189 -2.33 -3.85 13.18
N ILE A 190 -2.00 -4.11 11.92
CA ILE A 190 -1.78 -3.07 10.91
C ILE A 190 -3.12 -2.74 10.28
N LYS A 191 -3.48 -1.45 10.29
CA LYS A 191 -4.71 -0.96 9.68
C LYS A 191 -4.37 -0.29 8.34
N GLY A 192 -4.60 -0.99 7.24
CA GLY A 192 -4.38 -0.48 5.89
C GLY A 192 -3.06 -0.96 5.26
N PRO A 193 -2.56 -0.27 4.22
CA PRO A 193 -1.36 -0.69 3.51
C PRO A 193 -0.10 -0.50 4.37
N TYR A 194 0.81 -1.47 4.30
CA TYR A 194 2.12 -1.41 4.96
C TYR A 194 3.25 -1.66 3.96
N GLU A 195 4.44 -1.27 4.38
CA GLU A 195 5.68 -1.48 3.66
C GLU A 195 6.53 -2.49 4.43
N VAL A 196 7.02 -3.52 3.73
CA VAL A 196 7.90 -4.53 4.30
C VAL A 196 9.35 -4.14 4.06
N ILE A 197 10.12 -3.98 5.13
CA ILE A 197 11.53 -3.59 5.10
C ILE A 197 12.36 -4.76 5.62
N LYS A 198 13.29 -5.27 4.80
CA LYS A 198 14.27 -6.26 5.25
C LYS A 198 15.37 -5.54 6.01
N LEU A 199 15.39 -5.68 7.33
CA LEU A 199 16.41 -5.07 8.18
C LEU A 199 17.68 -5.92 8.09
N LYS A 200 18.69 -5.42 7.38
CA LYS A 200 20.00 -6.07 7.24
C LYS A 200 20.99 -5.44 8.21
N LYS A 201 21.87 -6.27 8.77
CA LYS A 201 23.04 -5.83 9.51
C LYS A 201 24.19 -5.58 8.54
N ASP A 202 24.87 -4.44 8.67
CA ASP A 202 26.13 -4.21 7.96
C ASP A 202 27.22 -5.02 8.65
N LEU A 203 27.46 -6.24 8.14
CA LEU A 203 28.53 -7.10 8.61
C LEU A 203 29.80 -6.82 7.79
N PRO A 204 30.94 -6.53 8.42
CA PRO A 204 32.19 -6.43 7.69
C PRO A 204 32.52 -7.79 7.06
N ARG A 205 33.16 -7.75 5.89
CA ARG A 205 33.64 -8.95 5.22
C ARG A 205 34.73 -9.59 6.07
N THR A 206 34.55 -10.87 6.40
CA THR A 206 35.57 -11.73 7.00
C THR A 206 36.32 -12.46 5.88
N ARG A 207 37.65 -12.50 5.95
CA ARG A 207 38.47 -13.31 5.03
C ARG A 207 38.41 -14.77 5.49
N ILE A 208 38.34 -15.70 4.55
CA ILE A 208 38.19 -17.13 4.89
C ILE A 208 39.36 -17.64 5.76
N ALA A 209 40.59 -17.20 5.48
CA ALA A 209 41.76 -17.60 6.27
C ALA A 209 41.76 -17.11 7.72
N ASP A 210 40.98 -16.07 8.05
CA ASP A 210 40.87 -15.55 9.41
C ASP A 210 39.82 -16.31 10.24
N ILE A 211 39.04 -17.21 9.62
CA ILE A 211 38.04 -18.01 10.31
C ILE A 211 38.73 -19.20 10.97
N ASP A 212 38.82 -19.15 12.29
CA ASP A 212 39.48 -20.16 13.13
C ASP A 212 38.54 -20.73 14.21
N THR A 213 39.09 -21.54 15.12
CA THR A 213 38.33 -22.10 16.25
C THR A 213 37.81 -21.05 17.23
N LYS A 214 38.35 -19.82 17.26
CA LYS A 214 37.84 -18.72 18.07
C LYS A 214 36.64 -18.02 17.42
N SER A 215 36.36 -18.37 16.17
CA SER A 215 35.22 -17.86 15.40
C SER A 215 33.98 -18.74 15.57
N LEU A 216 34.10 -19.93 16.17
CA LEU A 216 32.97 -20.83 16.42
C LEU A 216 31.82 -20.14 17.15
N GLY A 217 30.60 -20.35 16.67
CA GLY A 217 29.38 -19.75 17.17
C GLY A 217 29.17 -18.28 16.78
N LYS A 218 30.10 -17.67 16.01
CA LYS A 218 29.94 -16.30 15.52
C LYS A 218 29.36 -16.30 14.12
N THR A 219 28.48 -15.35 13.86
CA THR A 219 28.04 -15.04 12.50
C THR A 219 29.14 -14.30 11.75
N VAL A 220 29.47 -14.78 10.55
CA VAL A 220 30.45 -14.15 9.65
C VAL A 220 29.79 -13.85 8.30
N ARG A 221 30.34 -12.87 7.61
CA ARG A 221 30.00 -12.56 6.22
C ARG A 221 31.23 -12.79 5.35
N ILE A 222 31.18 -13.78 4.47
CA ILE A 222 32.25 -14.02 3.49
C ILE A 222 31.73 -13.71 2.08
N VAL A 223 32.65 -13.33 1.20
CA VAL A 223 32.38 -13.13 -0.23
C VAL A 223 33.44 -13.88 -1.00
N GLY A 224 33.00 -14.76 -1.90
CA GLY A 224 33.89 -15.63 -2.66
C GLY A 224 33.19 -16.35 -3.82
N GLU A 225 33.98 -17.04 -4.62
CA GLU A 225 33.54 -17.84 -5.76
C GLU A 225 33.11 -19.23 -5.31
N VAL A 226 31.97 -19.71 -5.81
CA VAL A 226 31.52 -21.09 -5.64
C VAL A 226 32.34 -21.98 -6.56
N ILE A 227 33.25 -22.78 -6.01
CA ILE A 227 34.09 -23.70 -6.80
C ILE A 227 33.53 -25.11 -6.88
N GLN A 228 32.65 -25.50 -5.94
CA GLN A 228 31.99 -26.79 -5.95
C GLN A 228 30.62 -26.70 -5.26
N ILE A 229 29.67 -27.51 -5.74
CA ILE A 229 28.36 -27.70 -5.12
C ILE A 229 28.15 -29.20 -4.93
N GLN A 230 27.82 -29.61 -3.71
CA GLN A 230 27.52 -30.99 -3.36
C GLN A 230 26.17 -31.08 -2.66
N GLN A 231 25.21 -31.73 -3.31
CA GLN A 231 23.92 -32.06 -2.70
C GLN A 231 24.07 -33.35 -1.89
N THR A 232 23.71 -33.28 -0.62
CA THR A 232 23.71 -34.43 0.29
C THR A 232 22.27 -34.89 0.56
N SER A 233 22.10 -35.93 1.39
CA SER A 233 20.77 -36.29 1.91
C SER A 233 20.21 -35.25 2.90
N GLY A 234 21.04 -34.35 3.42
CA GLY A 234 20.66 -33.24 4.28
C GLY A 234 20.80 -31.90 3.56
N PRO A 235 21.77 -31.04 3.97
CA PRO A 235 21.97 -29.73 3.35
C PRO A 235 22.62 -29.84 1.96
N THR A 236 22.53 -28.75 1.20
CA THR A 236 23.45 -28.55 0.09
C THR A 236 24.72 -27.85 0.55
N ILE A 237 25.87 -28.44 0.26
CA ILE A 237 27.17 -27.91 0.62
C ILE A 237 27.73 -27.13 -0.58
N PHE A 238 28.08 -25.87 -0.35
CA PHE A 238 28.81 -25.04 -1.29
C PHE A 238 30.26 -24.91 -0.82
N THR A 239 31.21 -25.20 -1.69
CA THR A 239 32.61 -24.88 -1.44
C THR A 239 32.87 -23.50 -2.01
N VAL A 240 33.21 -22.56 -1.14
CA VAL A 240 33.42 -21.15 -1.47
C VAL A 240 34.90 -20.81 -1.28
N SER A 241 35.50 -20.16 -2.28
CA SER A 241 36.89 -19.72 -2.25
C SER A 241 36.98 -18.21 -2.39
N ASP A 242 37.85 -17.60 -1.60
CA ASP A 242 38.26 -16.20 -1.75
C ASP A 242 39.77 -16.12 -2.04
N GLU A 243 40.33 -14.92 -2.05
CA GLU A 243 41.77 -14.71 -2.27
C GLU A 243 42.68 -15.25 -1.15
N THR A 244 42.10 -15.68 -0.03
CA THR A 244 42.83 -16.13 1.16
C THR A 244 42.72 -17.62 1.43
N GLY A 245 41.65 -18.27 0.99
CA GLY A 245 41.44 -19.69 1.21
C GLY A 245 40.08 -20.19 0.77
N THR A 246 39.74 -21.38 1.24
CA THR A 246 38.51 -22.09 0.87
C THR A 246 37.80 -22.60 2.12
N THR A 247 36.47 -22.49 2.14
CA THR A 247 35.62 -23.02 3.21
C THR A 247 34.35 -23.63 2.65
N TRP A 248 33.60 -24.33 3.51
CA TRP A 248 32.32 -24.92 3.16
C TRP A 248 31.19 -24.08 3.76
N ALA A 249 30.15 -23.83 2.98
CA ALA A 249 28.90 -23.23 3.41
C ALA A 249 27.77 -24.25 3.24
N ALA A 250 27.15 -24.67 4.33
CA ALA A 250 26.04 -25.60 4.34
C ALA A 250 24.72 -24.85 4.36
N ALA A 251 23.90 -25.04 3.32
CA ALA A 251 22.56 -24.47 3.23
C ALA A 251 21.51 -25.56 3.41
N PHE A 252 20.60 -25.37 4.36
CA PHE A 252 19.53 -26.31 4.67
C PHE A 252 18.16 -25.64 4.52
N ASP A 253 17.21 -26.36 3.95
CA ASP A 253 15.79 -25.97 3.89
C ASP A 253 14.96 -27.20 4.28
N GLU A 254 14.97 -28.22 3.43
CA GLU A 254 14.40 -29.55 3.71
C GLU A 254 15.38 -30.66 3.31
N PRO A 255 15.29 -31.86 3.93
CA PRO A 255 16.17 -32.97 3.60
C PRO A 255 16.16 -33.32 2.10
N GLY A 256 17.34 -33.28 1.48
CA GLY A 256 17.52 -33.66 0.08
C GLY A 256 17.10 -32.59 -0.94
N ILE A 257 16.64 -31.42 -0.51
CA ILE A 257 16.30 -30.31 -1.41
C ILE A 257 17.54 -29.47 -1.73
N ARG A 258 17.74 -29.16 -3.02
CA ARG A 258 18.76 -28.23 -3.50
C ARG A 258 18.38 -26.80 -3.13
N VAL A 259 19.06 -26.24 -2.13
CA VAL A 259 18.89 -24.82 -1.73
C VAL A 259 19.64 -23.92 -2.71
N TYR A 260 19.05 -22.78 -3.09
CA TYR A 260 19.56 -21.85 -4.10
C TYR A 260 19.89 -22.50 -5.46
N PRO A 261 18.88 -23.06 -6.18
CA PRO A 261 19.10 -23.77 -7.45
C PRO A 261 19.66 -22.89 -8.57
N HIS A 262 19.57 -21.57 -8.44
CA HIS A 262 20.11 -20.59 -9.39
C HIS A 262 21.61 -20.33 -9.21
N ILE A 263 22.23 -20.77 -8.12
CA ILE A 263 23.67 -20.63 -7.89
C ILE A 263 24.41 -21.78 -8.57
N GLN A 264 25.38 -21.42 -9.40
CA GLN A 264 26.22 -22.34 -10.16
C GLN A 264 27.70 -22.19 -9.76
N ILE A 265 28.51 -23.17 -10.17
CA ILE A 265 29.97 -23.09 -10.04
C ILE A 265 30.47 -21.89 -10.86
N GLY A 266 31.39 -21.11 -10.29
CA GLY A 266 31.92 -19.87 -10.86
C GLY A 266 31.19 -18.60 -10.41
N HIS A 267 30.05 -18.72 -9.72
CA HIS A 267 29.34 -17.54 -9.22
C HIS A 267 30.05 -16.95 -8.00
N ILE A 268 30.17 -15.62 -7.97
CA ILE A 268 30.54 -14.89 -6.75
C ILE A 268 29.30 -14.75 -5.87
N VAL A 269 29.38 -15.23 -4.63
CA VAL A 269 28.28 -15.24 -3.66
C VAL A 269 28.69 -14.55 -2.37
N GLU A 270 27.68 -14.02 -1.67
CA GLU A 270 27.83 -13.49 -0.31
C GLU A 270 27.20 -14.49 0.66
N VAL A 271 28.03 -15.18 1.43
CA VAL A 271 27.54 -16.10 2.45
C VAL A 271 27.51 -15.38 3.78
N ILE A 272 26.34 -15.41 4.42
CA ILE A 272 26.17 -15.00 5.82
C ILE A 272 25.72 -16.23 6.59
N GLY A 273 26.43 -16.55 7.66
CA GLY A 273 26.11 -17.73 8.46
C GLY A 273 26.96 -17.86 9.70
N GLU A 274 26.61 -18.84 10.52
CA GLU A 274 27.29 -19.15 11.77
C GLU A 274 28.48 -20.09 11.51
N VAL A 275 29.64 -19.77 12.07
CA VAL A 275 30.81 -20.64 12.00
C VAL A 275 30.61 -21.84 12.93
N ASN A 276 30.64 -23.03 12.35
CA ASN A 276 30.50 -24.30 13.05
C ASN A 276 31.61 -25.28 12.62
N GLN A 277 31.56 -26.50 13.15
CA GLN A 277 32.47 -27.59 12.78
C GLN A 277 31.70 -28.82 12.30
N HIS A 278 32.13 -29.35 11.17
CA HIS A 278 31.69 -30.63 10.67
C HIS A 278 32.89 -31.55 10.49
N THR A 279 32.90 -32.70 11.17
CA THR A 279 34.03 -33.66 11.14
C THR A 279 35.40 -33.04 11.49
N GLY A 280 35.40 -32.05 12.39
CA GLY A 280 36.61 -31.35 12.83
C GLY A 280 37.13 -30.27 11.86
N LYS A 281 36.46 -30.04 10.73
CA LYS A 281 36.76 -28.95 9.80
C LYS A 281 35.75 -27.80 9.98
N ILE A 282 36.22 -26.58 9.77
CA ILE A 282 35.38 -25.39 9.83
C ILE A 282 34.38 -25.43 8.68
N GLN A 283 33.12 -25.15 8.99
CA GLN A 283 32.01 -25.05 8.06
C GLN A 283 31.12 -23.88 8.50
N ILE A 284 30.57 -23.14 7.55
CA ILE A 284 29.60 -22.08 7.82
C ILE A 284 28.20 -22.68 7.62
N GLU A 285 27.39 -22.70 8.68
CA GLU A 285 25.96 -22.98 8.54
C GLU A 285 25.30 -21.72 7.97
N SER A 286 24.98 -21.74 6.69
CA SER A 286 24.52 -20.55 5.97
C SER A 286 23.08 -20.21 6.33
N GLU A 287 22.86 -18.95 6.67
CA GLU A 287 21.52 -18.38 6.82
C GLU A 287 21.06 -17.73 5.51
N SER A 288 22.01 -17.19 4.73
CA SER A 288 21.78 -16.69 3.37
C SER A 288 23.02 -16.87 2.49
N ILE A 289 22.79 -17.11 1.19
CA ILE A 289 23.80 -17.17 0.13
C ILE A 289 23.30 -16.36 -1.08
#